data_AF-A0A0U5GTP9-F1
#
_entry.id   AF-A0A0U5GTP9-F1
#
_cell.length_a   1.000
_cell.length_b   1.000
_cell.length_c   1.000
_cell.angle_alpha   90.00
_cell.angle_beta   90.00
_cell.angle_gamma   90.00
#
_symmetry.space_group_name_H-M   'P 1'
#
loop_
_entity.id
_entity.type
_entity.pdbx_description
1 polymer ?
#
loop_
_entity_poly.entity_id
_entity_poly.type
_entity_poly.pdbx_seq_one_letter_code
_entity_poly.pdbx_strand_id
1 'polypeptide(L)'
;MFRTASMLWQTYNLKHKSGGGERSAQEESLEQRLYWTCLKSECEVRYELYELPPSDLSLSDFPFALPNFPVRQSSYGSSPEHAQSPPVADLESTSSYYYLAEISMRRLLNRVRNAVRVLSPTIDIATIKQLSETLCHLEDQLHQWVICLPPALRFNMPLESRPPPQEPEMVKLVRERYVEVRELLCRAYLYLCIHTPLDRELAAAFGTKATEALLLAVYRIQNEVPFFRHPGSWGACRVRFNHALCLVAAFRAKVDEIPSAEYVSVPVSWAACVRVVIERLKIWGEEGGGIKEMGILLEWLMHGIV
;
A
#
# COMPACT_ATOMS: atom_id res chain seq x y z
N MET A 1 -17.68 1.00 -11.68
CA MET A 1 -18.13 1.19 -10.28
C MET A 1 -17.50 2.44 -9.64
N PHE A 2 -16.17 2.57 -9.54
CA PHE A 2 -15.52 3.73 -8.88
C PHE A 2 -15.83 5.08 -9.52
N ARG A 3 -15.75 5.20 -10.85
CA ARG A 3 -16.14 6.42 -11.56
C ARG A 3 -17.60 6.83 -11.28
N THR A 4 -18.50 5.86 -11.17
CA THR A 4 -19.90 6.11 -10.81
C THR A 4 -20.02 6.68 -9.39
N ALA A 5 -19.28 6.12 -8.43
CA ALA A 5 -19.28 6.63 -7.05
C ALA A 5 -18.70 8.05 -6.95
N SER A 6 -17.57 8.34 -7.62
CA SER A 6 -17.00 9.69 -7.68
C SER A 6 -17.96 10.70 -8.33
N MET A 7 -18.61 10.34 -9.45
CA MET A 7 -19.61 11.20 -10.11
C MET A 7 -20.87 11.43 -9.27
N LEU A 8 -21.36 10.40 -8.58
CA LEU A 8 -22.52 10.53 -7.67
C LEU A 8 -22.19 11.45 -6.51
N TRP A 9 -21.00 11.32 -5.92
CA TRP A 9 -20.55 12.24 -4.87
C TRP A 9 -20.43 13.67 -5.37
N GLN A 10 -19.88 13.88 -6.58
CA GLN A 10 -19.78 15.23 -7.18
C GLN A 10 -21.15 15.84 -7.42
N THR A 11 -22.08 15.07 -7.97
CA THR A 11 -23.47 15.51 -8.21
C THR A 11 -24.15 15.88 -6.89
N TYR A 12 -23.94 15.07 -5.85
CA TYR A 12 -24.38 15.39 -4.49
C TYR A 12 -23.77 16.71 -3.99
N ASN A 13 -22.44 16.85 -4.03
CA ASN A 13 -21.74 18.04 -3.55
C ASN A 13 -22.17 19.31 -4.29
N LEU A 14 -22.35 19.27 -5.62
CA LEU A 14 -22.82 20.42 -6.42
C LEU A 14 -24.25 20.84 -6.05
N LYS A 15 -25.14 19.88 -5.83
CA LYS A 15 -26.52 20.15 -5.39
C LYS A 15 -26.55 20.78 -4.00
N HIS A 16 -25.69 20.31 -3.09
CA HIS A 16 -25.67 20.76 -1.71
C HIS A 16 -24.86 22.04 -1.48
N LYS A 17 -23.83 22.34 -2.29
CA LYS A 17 -23.15 23.64 -2.29
C LYS A 17 -24.10 24.80 -2.63
N SER A 18 -25.12 24.52 -3.45
CA SER A 18 -26.11 25.51 -3.87
C SER A 18 -27.35 25.59 -2.96
N GLY A 19 -27.49 24.68 -1.98
CA GLY A 19 -28.68 24.56 -1.13
C GLY A 19 -28.45 25.15 0.27
N GLY A 20 -29.31 26.07 0.70
CA GLY A 20 -29.23 26.76 2.01
C GLY A 20 -29.78 25.98 3.21
N GLY A 21 -29.75 24.64 3.21
CA GLY A 21 -30.23 23.84 4.32
C GLY A 21 -29.14 23.60 5.38
N GLU A 22 -29.46 23.81 6.66
CA GLU A 22 -28.59 23.38 7.77
C GLU A 22 -28.41 21.85 7.73
N ARG A 23 -27.15 21.40 7.75
CA ARG A 23 -26.80 19.98 7.76
C ARG A 23 -26.60 19.52 9.19
N SER A 24 -27.05 18.30 9.50
CA SER A 24 -26.72 17.69 10.78
C SER A 24 -25.23 17.30 10.81
N ALA A 25 -24.62 17.28 12.00
CA ALA A 25 -23.23 16.85 12.17
C ALA A 25 -23.00 15.40 11.69
N GLN A 26 -24.04 14.55 11.72
CA GLN A 26 -23.98 13.18 11.21
C GLN A 26 -23.92 13.14 9.68
N GLU A 27 -24.69 13.98 9.00
CA GLU A 27 -24.67 14.09 7.53
C GLU A 27 -23.32 14.63 7.04
N GLU A 28 -22.78 15.66 7.69
CA GLU A 28 -21.45 16.19 7.35
C GLU A 28 -20.35 15.14 7.53
N SER A 29 -20.40 14.37 8.63
CA SER A 29 -19.45 13.26 8.85
C SER A 29 -19.55 12.16 7.80
N LEU A 30 -20.76 11.80 7.37
CA LEU A 30 -20.98 10.81 6.31
C LEU A 30 -20.48 11.33 4.95
N GLU A 31 -20.75 12.59 4.63
CA GLU A 31 -20.26 13.25 3.41
C GLU A 31 -18.74 13.23 3.33
N GLN A 32 -18.06 13.57 4.42
CA GLN A 32 -16.60 13.56 4.51
C GLN A 32 -16.04 12.13 4.37
N ARG A 33 -16.63 11.14 5.05
CA ARG A 33 -16.20 9.73 4.93
C ARG A 33 -16.40 9.17 3.53
N LEU A 34 -17.52 9.51 2.89
CA LEU A 34 -17.81 9.10 1.51
C LEU A 34 -16.80 9.72 0.53
N TYR A 35 -16.51 11.03 0.66
CA TYR A 35 -15.50 11.71 -0.15
C TYR A 35 -14.15 10.99 -0.09
N TRP A 36 -13.62 10.82 1.12
CA TRP A 36 -12.30 10.22 1.33
C TRP A 36 -12.25 8.74 0.91
N THR A 37 -13.36 7.99 1.05
CA THR A 37 -13.45 6.60 0.57
C THR A 37 -13.42 6.52 -0.96
N CYS A 38 -14.17 7.38 -1.64
CA CYS A 38 -14.17 7.47 -3.11
C CYS A 38 -12.79 7.90 -3.62
N LEU A 39 -12.23 8.97 -3.06
CA LEU A 39 -10.92 9.51 -3.46
C LEU A 39 -9.80 8.49 -3.27
N LYS A 40 -9.80 7.79 -2.13
CA LYS A 40 -8.84 6.71 -1.86
C LYS A 40 -8.93 5.61 -2.92
N SER A 41 -10.13 5.10 -3.15
CA SER A 41 -10.35 3.96 -4.06
C SER A 41 -9.95 4.32 -5.50
N GLU A 42 -10.30 5.53 -5.94
CA GLU A 42 -9.90 6.05 -7.23
C GLU A 42 -8.37 6.19 -7.35
N CYS A 43 -7.71 6.73 -6.32
CA CYS A 43 -6.25 6.83 -6.30
C CYS A 43 -5.56 5.46 -6.37
N GLU A 44 -6.14 4.41 -5.77
CA GLU A 44 -5.60 3.05 -5.86
C GLU A 44 -5.69 2.51 -7.29
N VAL A 45 -6.85 2.63 -7.93
CA VAL A 45 -7.06 2.10 -9.28
C VAL A 45 -6.28 2.89 -10.33
N ARG A 46 -6.22 4.22 -10.22
CA ARG A 46 -5.54 5.09 -11.18
C ARG A 46 -4.03 4.85 -11.23
N TYR A 47 -3.44 4.38 -10.13
CA TYR A 47 -2.02 4.03 -10.13
C TYR A 47 -1.72 2.89 -11.13
N GLU A 48 -2.63 1.93 -11.25
CA GLU A 48 -2.51 0.83 -12.22
C GLU A 48 -2.98 1.23 -13.63
N LEU A 49 -3.85 2.23 -13.73
CA LEU A 49 -4.45 2.71 -14.98
C LEU A 49 -4.06 4.18 -15.23
N TYR A 50 -2.75 4.46 -15.29
CA TYR A 50 -2.21 5.83 -15.33
C TYR A 50 -2.64 6.64 -16.55
N GLU A 51 -3.05 5.98 -17.64
CA GLU A 51 -3.52 6.61 -18.88
C GLU A 51 -4.95 7.16 -18.76
N LEU A 52 -5.67 6.79 -17.70
CA LEU A 52 -7.01 7.32 -17.48
C LEU A 52 -6.96 8.73 -16.88
N PRO A 53 -7.84 9.65 -17.33
CA PRO A 53 -7.92 10.97 -16.75
C PRO A 53 -8.28 10.89 -15.26
N PRO A 54 -7.75 11.77 -14.41
CA PRO A 54 -8.20 11.86 -13.02
C PRO A 54 -9.69 12.23 -12.97
N SER A 55 -10.42 11.78 -11.96
CA SER A 55 -11.72 12.36 -11.68
C SER A 55 -11.55 13.78 -11.16
N ASP A 56 -12.54 14.61 -11.48
CA ASP A 56 -12.71 15.93 -10.89
C ASP A 56 -12.90 15.88 -9.36
N LEU A 57 -13.01 14.68 -8.75
CA LEU A 57 -13.07 14.51 -7.31
C LEU A 57 -11.80 15.05 -6.65
N SER A 58 -10.64 14.78 -7.25
CA SER A 58 -9.35 15.34 -6.84
C SER A 58 -9.24 16.85 -7.05
N LEU A 59 -10.07 17.41 -7.94
CA LEU A 59 -10.16 18.84 -8.27
C LEU A 59 -11.27 19.54 -7.49
N SER A 60 -12.05 18.81 -6.69
CA SER A 60 -13.17 19.38 -5.96
C SER A 60 -12.67 20.21 -4.78
N ASP A 61 -13.21 21.42 -4.62
CA ASP A 61 -12.96 22.27 -3.45
C ASP A 61 -13.69 21.71 -2.21
N PHE A 62 -13.35 20.50 -1.78
CA PHE A 62 -13.88 19.92 -0.56
C PHE A 62 -13.11 20.50 0.64
N PRO A 63 -13.76 21.23 1.56
CA PRO A 63 -13.07 22.09 2.52
C PRO A 63 -12.41 21.33 3.68
N PHE A 64 -12.68 20.03 3.82
CA PHE A 64 -12.22 19.26 4.98
C PHE A 64 -10.94 18.48 4.69
N ALA A 65 -9.85 18.87 5.38
CA ALA A 65 -8.56 18.20 5.28
C ALA A 65 -8.55 16.78 5.87
N LEU A 66 -9.46 16.46 6.79
CA LEU A 66 -9.66 15.16 7.45
C LEU A 66 -11.17 14.99 7.75
N PRO A 67 -11.70 13.77 7.85
CA PRO A 67 -13.07 13.57 8.30
C PRO A 67 -13.23 13.85 9.78
N ASN A 68 -14.40 14.33 10.15
CA ASN A 68 -14.88 14.42 11.51
C ASN A 68 -15.63 13.14 11.88
N PHE A 69 -15.29 12.59 13.04
CA PHE A 69 -16.04 11.51 13.68
C PHE A 69 -16.80 12.11 14.85
N PRO A 70 -18.13 12.31 14.74
CA PRO A 70 -18.90 12.84 15.85
C PRO A 70 -18.79 11.86 17.02
N VAL A 71 -18.22 12.32 18.14
CA VAL A 71 -18.19 11.54 19.37
C VAL A 71 -19.63 11.37 19.82
N ARG A 72 -20.16 10.15 19.71
CA ARG A 72 -21.39 9.82 20.42
C ARG A 72 -21.07 9.89 21.90
N GLN A 73 -21.52 10.94 22.58
CA GLN A 73 -21.50 10.97 24.03
C GLN A 73 -22.26 9.72 24.49
N SER A 74 -21.55 8.81 25.16
CA SER A 74 -22.15 7.67 25.80
C SER A 74 -23.29 8.19 26.68
N SER A 75 -24.52 7.86 26.31
CA SER A 75 -25.66 8.06 27.19
C SER A 75 -25.41 7.15 28.39
N TYR A 76 -24.78 7.68 29.44
CA TYR A 76 -24.62 6.99 30.71
C TYR A 76 -26.01 6.60 31.22
N GLY A 77 -26.40 5.33 31.03
CA GLY A 77 -27.75 4.89 31.39
C GLY A 77 -28.08 3.43 31.09
N SER A 78 -27.13 2.51 31.02
CA SER A 78 -27.44 1.08 30.88
C SER A 78 -26.60 0.24 31.82
N SER A 79 -27.28 -0.46 32.74
CA SER A 79 -26.72 -1.25 33.84
C SER A 79 -25.64 -2.27 33.40
N PRO A 80 -24.65 -2.55 34.26
CA PRO A 80 -23.46 -3.33 33.92
C PRO A 80 -23.66 -4.83 34.17
N GLU A 81 -24.65 -5.44 33.51
CA GLU A 81 -24.79 -6.89 33.57
C GLU A 81 -25.06 -7.44 32.16
N HIS A 82 -24.07 -8.15 31.61
CA HIS A 82 -24.11 -8.94 30.35
C HIS A 82 -23.62 -8.28 29.05
N ALA A 83 -22.38 -7.81 28.98
CA ALA A 83 -21.70 -7.60 27.69
C ALA A 83 -20.35 -8.34 27.64
N GLN A 84 -20.34 -9.55 27.07
CA GLN A 84 -19.12 -10.27 26.66
C GLN A 84 -18.54 -9.71 25.33
N SER A 85 -18.90 -8.49 24.96
CA SER A 85 -18.44 -7.81 23.75
C SER A 85 -17.77 -6.50 24.15
N PRO A 86 -16.66 -6.09 23.50
CA PRO A 86 -16.07 -4.78 23.75
C PRO A 86 -17.15 -3.71 23.56
N PRO A 87 -17.22 -2.71 24.45
CA PRO A 87 -18.25 -1.68 24.38
C PRO A 87 -18.18 -1.00 23.01
N VAL A 88 -19.34 -0.81 22.37
CA VAL A 88 -19.47 -0.23 21.01
C VAL A 88 -18.70 1.09 20.86
N ALA A 89 -18.59 1.87 21.94
CA ALA A 89 -17.81 3.10 22.00
C ALA A 89 -16.29 2.90 21.76
N ASP A 90 -15.72 1.76 22.16
CA ASP A 90 -14.30 1.43 21.99
C ASP A 90 -13.98 0.92 20.57
N LEU A 91 -14.98 0.32 19.90
CA LEU A 91 -14.90 -0.05 18.49
C LEU A 91 -15.02 1.18 17.57
N GLU A 92 -15.92 2.12 17.89
CA GLU A 92 -16.06 3.38 17.14
C GLU A 92 -14.81 4.27 17.28
N SER A 93 -14.21 4.34 18.47
CA SER A 93 -12.96 5.08 18.69
C SER A 93 -11.79 4.46 17.90
N THR A 94 -11.64 3.12 17.95
CA THR A 94 -10.59 2.40 17.21
C THR A 94 -10.75 2.54 15.69
N SER A 95 -11.98 2.49 15.19
CA SER A 95 -12.28 2.71 13.76
C SER A 95 -11.91 4.13 13.32
N SER A 96 -12.15 5.12 14.17
CA SER A 96 -11.82 6.53 13.91
C SER A 96 -10.30 6.73 13.86
N TYR A 97 -9.57 6.16 14.82
CA TYR A 97 -8.10 6.17 14.82
C TYR A 97 -7.51 5.46 13.59
N TYR A 98 -8.09 4.31 13.21
CA TYR A 98 -7.66 3.57 12.03
C TYR A 98 -7.76 4.45 10.79
N TYR A 99 -8.88 5.14 10.63
CA TYR A 99 -9.11 5.99 9.47
C TYR A 99 -8.12 7.15 9.37
N LEU A 100 -7.81 7.80 10.50
CA LEU A 100 -6.81 8.87 10.54
C LEU A 100 -5.40 8.35 10.24
N ALA A 101 -5.04 7.20 10.81
CA ALA A 101 -3.76 6.53 10.51
C ALA A 101 -3.67 6.20 9.01
N GLU A 102 -4.77 5.75 8.41
CA GLU A 102 -4.84 5.38 6.99
C GLU A 102 -4.70 6.59 6.05
N ILE A 103 -5.36 7.72 6.35
CA ILE A 103 -5.15 8.97 5.57
C ILE A 103 -3.70 9.43 5.65
N SER A 104 -3.11 9.44 6.85
CA SER A 104 -1.72 9.84 7.05
C SER A 104 -0.78 8.95 6.22
N MET A 105 -0.99 7.63 6.28
CA MET A 105 -0.21 6.67 5.50
C MET A 105 -0.40 6.83 4.00
N ARG A 106 -1.63 7.12 3.54
CA ARG A 106 -1.90 7.38 2.13
C ARG A 106 -1.13 8.58 1.60
N ARG A 107 -1.04 9.67 2.36
CA ARG A 107 -0.28 10.85 1.98
C ARG A 107 1.21 10.52 1.85
N LEU A 108 1.75 9.75 2.81
CA LEU A 108 3.13 9.28 2.76
C LEU A 108 3.38 8.40 1.51
N LEU A 109 2.53 7.40 1.27
CA LEU A 109 2.59 6.52 0.09
C LEU A 109 2.59 7.31 -1.22
N ASN A 110 1.71 8.32 -1.34
CA ASN A 110 1.66 9.18 -2.52
C ASN A 110 2.95 9.98 -2.73
N ARG A 111 3.57 10.48 -1.65
CA ARG A 111 4.87 11.17 -1.73
C ARG A 111 5.99 10.24 -2.16
N VAL A 112 6.03 9.01 -1.64
CA VAL A 112 6.99 7.98 -2.10
C VAL A 112 6.79 7.71 -3.60
N ARG A 113 5.54 7.44 -4.03
CA ARG A 113 5.20 7.23 -5.44
C ARG A 113 5.62 8.38 -6.34
N ASN A 114 5.49 9.62 -5.86
CA ASN A 114 5.92 10.79 -6.62
C ASN A 114 7.45 10.91 -6.70
N ALA A 115 8.15 10.67 -5.59
CA ALA A 115 9.60 10.73 -5.53
C ALA A 115 10.26 9.75 -6.51
N VAL A 116 9.75 8.51 -6.58
CA VAL A 116 10.35 7.47 -7.44
C VAL A 116 10.07 7.65 -8.94
N ARG A 117 9.32 8.69 -9.36
CA ARG A 117 9.07 8.96 -10.79
C ARG A 117 10.33 9.37 -11.56
N VAL A 118 11.38 9.80 -10.85
CA VAL A 118 12.67 10.16 -11.45
C VAL A 118 13.48 8.92 -11.87
N LEU A 119 13.10 7.72 -11.41
CA LEU A 119 13.79 6.49 -11.74
C LEU A 119 13.75 6.24 -13.26
N SER A 120 14.93 6.04 -13.81
CA SER A 120 15.19 5.76 -15.22
C SER A 120 16.50 4.97 -15.30
N PRO A 121 16.70 4.08 -16.29
CA PRO A 121 18.02 3.46 -16.51
C PRO A 121 19.14 4.49 -16.77
N THR A 122 18.77 5.70 -17.24
CA THR A 122 19.71 6.79 -17.55
C THR A 122 19.76 7.87 -16.46
N ILE A 123 19.26 7.60 -15.25
CA ILE A 123 19.30 8.54 -14.13
C ILE A 123 20.76 8.87 -13.74
N ASP A 124 21.07 10.14 -13.53
CA ASP A 124 22.41 10.57 -13.13
C ASP A 124 22.66 10.42 -11.62
N ILE A 125 23.94 10.37 -11.23
CA ILE A 125 24.37 10.16 -9.84
C ILE A 125 23.87 11.26 -8.90
N ALA A 126 23.77 12.51 -9.37
CA ALA A 126 23.30 13.62 -8.53
C ALA A 126 21.82 13.43 -8.17
N THR A 127 21.00 13.04 -9.14
CA THR A 127 19.58 12.74 -8.97
C THR A 127 19.39 11.49 -8.09
N ILE A 128 20.24 10.47 -8.24
CA ILE A 128 20.25 9.28 -7.35
C ILE A 128 20.47 9.69 -5.89
N LYS A 129 21.46 10.56 -5.62
CA LYS A 129 21.75 11.04 -4.26
C LYS A 129 20.59 11.84 -3.68
N GLN A 130 20.01 12.76 -4.46
CA GLN A 130 18.82 13.53 -4.06
C GLN A 130 17.60 12.63 -3.78
N LEU A 131 17.39 11.61 -4.63
CA LEU A 131 16.33 10.63 -4.41
C LEU A 131 16.59 9.86 -3.12
N SER A 132 17.82 9.40 -2.87
CA SER A 132 18.17 8.69 -1.64
C SER A 132 17.92 9.54 -0.39
N GLU A 133 18.31 10.80 -0.39
CA GLU A 133 18.03 11.74 0.72
C GLU A 133 16.52 11.89 0.94
N THR A 134 15.75 12.03 -0.14
CA THR A 134 14.29 12.12 -0.08
C THR A 134 13.67 10.84 0.49
N LEU A 135 14.13 9.66 0.07
CA LEU A 135 13.66 8.38 0.56
C LEU A 135 14.00 8.17 2.04
N CYS A 136 15.19 8.57 2.50
CA CYS A 136 15.55 8.57 3.92
C CYS A 136 14.58 9.42 4.75
N HIS A 137 14.28 10.65 4.31
CA HIS A 137 13.33 11.51 5.04
C HIS A 137 11.88 10.96 5.05
N LEU A 138 11.48 10.23 4.02
CA LEU A 138 10.19 9.54 3.97
C LEU A 138 10.19 8.29 4.87
N GLU A 139 11.32 7.59 4.99
CA GLU A 139 11.52 6.49 5.93
C GLU A 139 11.44 6.97 7.39
N ASP A 140 12.01 8.13 7.73
CA ASP A 140 11.87 8.74 9.06
C ASP A 140 10.40 9.01 9.39
N GLN A 141 9.64 9.54 8.43
CA GLN A 141 8.21 9.78 8.60
C GLN A 141 7.42 8.48 8.77
N LEU A 142 7.81 7.41 8.08
CA LEU A 142 7.22 6.08 8.28
C LEU A 142 7.46 5.57 9.70
N HIS A 143 8.65 5.77 10.25
CA HIS A 143 8.96 5.43 11.65
C HIS A 143 8.14 6.27 12.63
N GLN A 144 8.05 7.58 12.41
CA GLN A 144 7.22 8.46 13.24
C GLN A 144 5.75 8.06 13.21
N TRP A 145 5.24 7.64 12.05
CA TRP A 145 3.87 7.15 11.93
C TRP A 145 3.62 5.94 12.84
N VAL A 146 4.55 4.98 12.92
CA VAL A 146 4.43 3.81 13.81
C VAL A 146 4.43 4.23 15.28
N ILE A 147 5.32 5.15 15.67
CA ILE A 147 5.42 5.65 17.06
C ILE A 147 4.11 6.30 17.50
N CYS A 148 3.47 7.05 16.59
CA CYS A 148 2.22 7.76 16.84
C CYS A 148 0.97 6.86 16.81
N LEU A 149 1.09 5.55 16.52
CA LEU A 149 -0.07 4.66 16.54
C LEU A 149 -0.63 4.50 17.96
N PRO A 150 -1.96 4.62 18.12
CA PRO A 150 -2.60 4.35 19.41
C PRO A 150 -2.46 2.87 19.77
N PRO A 151 -2.47 2.52 21.08
CA PRO A 151 -2.25 1.14 21.54
C PRO A 151 -3.12 0.10 20.83
N ALA A 152 -4.38 0.43 20.54
CA ALA A 152 -5.34 -0.46 19.86
C ALA A 152 -4.97 -0.82 18.42
N LEU A 153 -4.05 -0.09 17.78
CA LEU A 153 -3.61 -0.30 16.39
C LEU A 153 -2.14 -0.74 16.27
N ARG A 154 -1.45 -0.93 17.40
CA ARG A 154 -0.04 -1.35 17.38
C ARG A 154 0.07 -2.80 16.93
N PHE A 155 0.97 -3.03 15.98
CA PHE A 155 1.34 -4.36 15.51
C PHE A 155 2.77 -4.69 15.95
N ASN A 156 3.10 -5.98 15.93
CA ASN A 156 4.41 -6.45 16.40
C ASN A 156 5.52 -6.11 15.41
N MET A 157 6.66 -5.67 15.96
CA MET A 157 7.93 -5.44 15.25
C MET A 157 9.03 -6.28 15.92
N PRO A 158 10.07 -6.74 15.19
CA PRO A 158 10.29 -6.56 13.75
C PRO A 158 9.37 -7.43 12.89
N LEU A 159 9.15 -7.02 11.63
CA LEU A 159 8.28 -7.70 10.65
C LEU A 159 8.74 -9.14 10.31
N GLU A 160 9.97 -9.51 10.63
CA GLU A 160 10.49 -10.87 10.46
C GLU A 160 9.69 -11.91 11.26
N SER A 161 9.01 -11.46 12.31
CA SER A 161 8.09 -12.27 13.10
C SER A 161 6.77 -12.47 12.35
N ARG A 162 6.36 -13.73 12.17
CA ARG A 162 5.04 -14.03 11.60
C ARG A 162 3.95 -13.37 12.46
N PRO A 163 2.97 -12.67 11.85
CA PRO A 163 1.84 -12.11 12.59
C PRO A 163 1.08 -13.18 13.37
N PRO A 164 0.52 -12.87 14.55
CA PRO A 164 -0.23 -13.84 15.32
C PRO A 164 -1.47 -14.31 14.53
N PRO A 165 -1.88 -15.59 14.63
CA PRO A 165 -3.02 -16.12 13.86
C PRO A 165 -4.35 -15.39 14.10
N GLN A 166 -4.50 -14.75 15.26
CA GLN A 166 -5.70 -14.03 15.69
C GLN A 166 -5.45 -12.52 15.81
N GLU A 167 -4.55 -11.96 14.98
CA GLU A 167 -4.34 -10.51 14.91
C GLU A 167 -5.66 -9.79 14.60
N PRO A 168 -6.06 -8.77 15.39
CA PRO A 168 -7.26 -8.00 15.10
C PRO A 168 -7.22 -7.41 13.69
N GLU A 169 -8.34 -7.41 12.97
CA GLU A 169 -8.39 -7.01 11.56
C GLU A 169 -7.81 -5.62 11.31
N MET A 170 -8.12 -4.63 12.15
CA MET A 170 -7.57 -3.28 12.00
C MET A 170 -6.06 -3.23 12.22
N VAL A 171 -5.53 -3.99 13.19
CA VAL A 171 -4.08 -4.10 13.43
C VAL A 171 -3.39 -4.72 12.21
N LYS A 172 -3.98 -5.81 11.67
CA LYS A 172 -3.55 -6.43 10.43
C LYS A 172 -3.50 -5.42 9.28
N LEU A 173 -4.59 -4.67 9.06
CA LEU A 173 -4.66 -3.69 7.97
C LEU A 173 -3.63 -2.56 8.14
N VAL A 174 -3.41 -2.07 9.36
CA VAL A 174 -2.39 -1.05 9.67
C VAL A 174 -0.98 -1.58 9.38
N ARG A 175 -0.68 -2.82 9.80
CA ARG A 175 0.59 -3.49 9.50
C ARG A 175 0.79 -3.66 7.99
N GLU A 176 -0.21 -4.13 7.25
CA GLU A 176 -0.12 -4.28 5.79
C GLU A 176 0.16 -2.96 5.09
N ARG A 177 -0.43 -1.85 5.57
CA ARG A 177 -0.13 -0.50 5.04
C ARG A 177 1.28 -0.03 5.35
N TYR A 178 1.79 -0.31 6.54
CA TYR A 178 3.20 -0.06 6.87
C TYR A 178 4.14 -0.82 5.92
N VAL A 179 3.89 -2.12 5.75
CA VAL A 179 4.71 -3.00 4.90
C VAL A 179 4.64 -2.54 3.44
N GLU A 180 3.47 -2.09 2.95
CA GLU A 180 3.31 -1.52 1.60
C GLU A 180 4.24 -0.31 1.38
N VAL A 181 4.26 0.64 2.30
CA VAL A 181 5.10 1.85 2.15
C VAL A 181 6.58 1.51 2.32
N ARG A 182 6.91 0.66 3.30
CA ARG A 182 8.30 0.20 3.51
C ARG A 182 8.84 -0.52 2.27
N GLU A 183 8.04 -1.41 1.69
CA GLU A 183 8.39 -2.15 0.46
C GLU A 183 8.66 -1.19 -0.69
N LEU A 184 7.81 -0.18 -0.90
CA LEU A 184 7.99 0.77 -2.00
C LEU A 184 9.25 1.64 -1.82
N LEU A 185 9.55 2.07 -0.59
CA LEU A 185 10.79 2.79 -0.26
C LEU A 185 12.01 1.94 -0.61
N CYS A 186 12.04 0.69 -0.12
CA CYS A 186 13.15 -0.23 -0.34
C CYS A 186 13.28 -0.64 -1.82
N ARG A 187 12.17 -0.81 -2.53
CA ARG A 187 12.14 -1.21 -3.95
C ARG A 187 12.78 -0.18 -4.88
N ALA A 188 12.77 1.10 -4.52
CA ALA A 188 13.50 2.11 -5.28
C ALA A 188 15.02 1.82 -5.31
N TYR A 189 15.58 1.37 -4.19
CA TYR A 189 16.99 0.96 -4.12
C TYR A 189 17.24 -0.33 -4.89
N LEU A 190 16.31 -1.28 -4.85
CA LEU A 190 16.39 -2.49 -5.69
C LEU A 190 16.45 -2.14 -7.17
N TYR A 191 15.60 -1.21 -7.62
CA TYR A 191 15.62 -0.72 -9.00
C TYR A 191 17.00 -0.15 -9.37
N LEU A 192 17.56 0.73 -8.52
CA LEU A 192 18.87 1.34 -8.76
C LEU A 192 19.99 0.30 -8.84
N CYS A 193 19.99 -0.68 -7.94
CA CYS A 193 20.97 -1.78 -7.95
C CYS A 193 20.87 -2.67 -9.21
N ILE A 194 19.70 -2.80 -9.83
CA ILE A 194 19.50 -3.68 -11.00
C ILE A 194 19.70 -2.93 -12.31
N HIS A 195 19.24 -1.68 -12.40
CA HIS A 195 19.07 -0.97 -13.67
C HIS A 195 20.02 0.21 -13.87
N THR A 196 20.82 0.56 -12.88
CA THR A 196 21.69 1.74 -12.94
C THR A 196 23.13 1.37 -12.59
N PRO A 197 24.14 1.88 -13.32
CA PRO A 197 25.53 1.69 -12.95
C PRO A 197 25.84 2.52 -11.70
N LEU A 198 26.09 1.84 -10.58
CA LEU A 198 26.45 2.43 -9.31
C LEU A 198 27.94 2.20 -9.06
N ASP A 199 28.59 3.16 -8.41
CA ASP A 199 29.90 2.89 -7.83
C ASP A 199 29.77 1.89 -6.66
N ARG A 200 30.92 1.35 -6.24
CA ARG A 200 30.96 0.32 -5.20
C ARG A 200 30.38 0.79 -3.86
N GLU A 201 30.55 2.07 -3.51
CA GLU A 201 30.09 2.62 -2.24
C GLU A 201 28.56 2.72 -2.22
N LEU A 202 27.97 3.27 -3.28
CA LEU A 202 26.51 3.33 -3.44
C LEU A 202 25.89 1.94 -3.57
N ALA A 203 26.51 1.03 -4.34
CA ALA A 203 26.04 -0.34 -4.47
C ALA A 203 25.99 -1.07 -3.11
N ALA A 204 27.00 -0.88 -2.26
CA ALA A 204 27.04 -1.45 -0.91
C ALA A 204 25.96 -0.85 0.00
N ALA A 205 25.82 0.48 0.01
CA ALA A 205 24.81 1.18 0.81
C ALA A 205 23.38 0.78 0.40
N PHE A 206 23.11 0.76 -0.90
CA PHE A 206 21.78 0.46 -1.44
C PHE A 206 21.46 -1.03 -1.44
N GLY A 207 22.47 -1.90 -1.53
CA GLY A 207 22.30 -3.36 -1.52
C GLY A 207 21.57 -3.89 -0.29
N THR A 208 21.78 -3.27 0.88
CA THR A 208 21.05 -3.63 2.11
C THR A 208 19.56 -3.32 1.99
N LYS A 209 19.20 -2.13 1.50
CA LYS A 209 17.79 -1.73 1.28
C LYS A 209 17.13 -2.52 0.15
N ALA A 210 17.88 -2.82 -0.91
CA ALA A 210 17.43 -3.68 -1.99
C ALA A 210 17.15 -5.11 -1.50
N THR A 211 17.99 -5.66 -0.64
CA THR A 211 17.77 -6.96 0.03
C THR A 211 16.50 -6.93 0.87
N GLU A 212 16.31 -5.86 1.65
CA GLU A 212 15.10 -5.66 2.44
C GLU A 212 13.84 -5.63 1.56
N ALA A 213 13.89 -5.00 0.38
CA ALA A 213 12.77 -5.00 -0.57
C ALA A 213 12.35 -6.43 -0.96
N LEU A 214 13.33 -7.31 -1.22
CA LEU A 214 13.07 -8.70 -1.59
C LEU A 214 12.51 -9.51 -0.41
N LEU A 215 13.00 -9.27 0.80
CA LEU A 215 12.47 -9.89 2.02
C LEU A 215 11.03 -9.45 2.28
N LEU A 216 10.72 -8.16 2.10
CA LEU A 216 9.36 -7.64 2.20
C LEU A 216 8.45 -8.21 1.11
N ALA A 217 8.94 -8.36 -0.12
CA ALA A 217 8.20 -9.03 -1.19
C ALA A 217 7.82 -10.47 -0.80
N VAL A 218 8.77 -11.25 -0.26
CA VAL A 218 8.52 -12.61 0.27
C VAL A 218 7.51 -12.58 1.42
N TYR A 219 7.71 -11.68 2.40
CA TYR A 219 6.82 -11.52 3.55
C TYR A 219 5.38 -11.26 3.11
N ARG A 220 5.18 -10.35 2.15
CA ARG A 220 3.83 -10.00 1.65
C ARG A 220 3.22 -11.16 0.86
N ILE A 221 3.99 -11.91 0.08
CA ILE A 221 3.50 -13.13 -0.59
C ILE A 221 3.02 -14.15 0.45
N GLN A 222 3.74 -14.32 1.56
CA GLN A 222 3.41 -15.33 2.57
C GLN A 222 2.23 -14.92 3.47
N ASN A 223 2.15 -13.66 3.88
CA ASN A 223 1.25 -13.22 4.94
C ASN A 223 0.00 -12.49 4.44
N GLU A 224 0.10 -11.80 3.32
CA GLU A 224 -1.05 -11.09 2.74
C GLU A 224 -1.68 -11.97 1.66
N VAL A 225 -2.68 -12.74 2.08
CA VAL A 225 -3.35 -13.81 1.34
C VAL A 225 -4.77 -13.37 0.93
N PRO A 226 -4.94 -12.56 -0.15
CA PRO A 226 -6.23 -12.05 -0.58
C PRO A 226 -6.94 -13.05 -1.52
N PHE A 227 -7.07 -14.32 -1.11
CA PHE A 227 -7.69 -15.36 -1.94
C PHE A 227 -9.15 -15.63 -1.58
N PHE A 228 -9.83 -14.65 -0.99
CA PHE A 228 -11.28 -14.55 -1.10
C PHE A 228 -11.62 -13.44 -2.10
N ARG A 229 -12.75 -13.60 -2.80
CA ARG A 229 -13.20 -12.61 -3.78
C ARG A 229 -13.61 -11.33 -3.03
N HIS A 230 -12.93 -10.22 -3.28
CA HIS A 230 -13.28 -8.92 -2.72
C HIS A 230 -12.97 -7.80 -3.73
N PRO A 231 -13.48 -6.57 -3.54
CA PRO A 231 -13.29 -5.47 -4.50
C PRO A 231 -11.83 -5.10 -4.80
N GLY A 232 -10.88 -5.53 -3.97
CA GLY A 232 -9.45 -5.29 -4.12
C GLY A 232 -8.66 -6.45 -4.73
N SER A 233 -9.28 -7.60 -5.01
CA SER A 233 -8.57 -8.81 -5.49
C SER A 233 -7.79 -8.56 -6.79
N TRP A 234 -8.32 -7.74 -7.70
CA TRP A 234 -7.63 -7.38 -8.94
C TRP A 234 -6.32 -6.61 -8.67
N GLY A 235 -6.36 -5.56 -7.85
CA GLY A 235 -5.17 -4.80 -7.47
C GLY A 235 -4.17 -5.64 -6.68
N ALA A 236 -4.67 -6.50 -5.79
CA ALA A 236 -3.83 -7.42 -5.04
C ALA A 236 -3.05 -8.39 -5.93
N CYS A 237 -3.68 -8.94 -6.99
CA CYS A 237 -2.99 -9.78 -7.97
C CYS A 237 -1.82 -9.05 -8.64
N ARG A 238 -2.02 -7.78 -9.02
CA ARG A 238 -0.99 -6.94 -9.66
C ARG A 238 0.17 -6.64 -8.72
N VAL A 239 -0.12 -6.36 -7.45
CA VAL A 239 0.91 -6.17 -6.43
C VAL A 239 1.74 -7.45 -6.24
N ARG A 240 1.09 -8.64 -6.19
CA ARG A 240 1.81 -9.92 -6.06
C ARG A 240 2.62 -10.25 -7.31
N PHE A 241 2.09 -9.97 -8.49
CA PHE A 241 2.82 -10.06 -9.74
C PHE A 241 4.08 -9.17 -9.71
N ASN A 242 3.98 -7.93 -9.24
CA ASN A 242 5.14 -7.04 -9.12
C ASN A 242 6.21 -7.58 -8.13
N HIS A 243 5.80 -8.09 -6.97
CA HIS A 243 6.74 -8.74 -6.04
C HIS A 243 7.46 -9.93 -6.69
N ALA A 244 6.74 -10.76 -7.46
CA ALA A 244 7.33 -11.86 -8.21
C ALA A 244 8.34 -11.37 -9.27
N LEU A 245 8.01 -10.30 -10.01
CA LEU A 245 8.95 -9.68 -10.96
C LEU A 245 10.21 -9.16 -10.26
N CYS A 246 10.09 -8.53 -9.08
CA CYS A 246 11.24 -8.05 -8.32
C CYS A 246 12.17 -9.21 -7.92
N LEU A 247 11.61 -10.34 -7.49
CA LEU A 247 12.37 -11.55 -7.15
C LEU A 247 13.09 -12.13 -8.37
N VAL A 248 12.39 -12.24 -9.52
CA VAL A 248 12.99 -12.73 -10.77
C VAL A 248 14.09 -11.78 -11.26
N ALA A 249 13.84 -10.47 -11.24
CA ALA A 249 14.80 -9.46 -11.69
C ALA A 249 16.07 -9.49 -10.85
N ALA A 250 15.95 -9.57 -9.52
CA ALA A 250 17.10 -9.66 -8.63
C ALA A 250 17.91 -10.94 -8.85
N PHE A 251 17.24 -12.07 -9.06
CA PHE A 251 17.91 -13.32 -9.40
C PHE A 251 18.68 -13.19 -10.72
N ARG A 252 18.05 -12.66 -11.78
CA ARG A 252 18.73 -12.47 -13.06
C ARG A 252 19.91 -11.52 -12.96
N ALA A 253 19.78 -10.41 -12.21
CA ALA A 253 20.89 -9.50 -11.97
C ALA A 253 22.11 -10.18 -11.30
N LYS A 254 21.88 -11.24 -10.50
CA LYS A 254 22.96 -12.06 -9.95
C LYS A 254 23.59 -12.99 -10.98
N VAL A 255 22.78 -13.66 -11.79
CA VAL A 255 23.27 -14.55 -12.86
C VAL A 255 24.05 -13.76 -13.91
N ASP A 256 23.58 -12.57 -14.25
CA ASP A 256 24.19 -11.66 -15.22
C ASP A 256 25.37 -10.87 -14.62
N GLU A 257 25.75 -11.13 -13.37
CA GLU A 257 26.86 -10.51 -12.64
C GLU A 257 26.83 -8.97 -12.67
N ILE A 258 25.63 -8.37 -12.55
CA ILE A 258 25.47 -6.91 -12.53
C ILE A 258 26.24 -6.32 -11.33
N PRO A 259 27.26 -5.46 -11.54
CA PRO A 259 28.13 -4.97 -10.47
C PRO A 259 27.35 -4.21 -9.37
N SER A 260 26.40 -3.39 -9.76
CA SER A 260 25.53 -2.63 -8.85
C SER A 260 24.66 -3.52 -7.95
N ALA A 261 24.48 -4.79 -8.32
CA ALA A 261 23.71 -5.78 -7.57
C ALA A 261 24.58 -6.69 -6.69
N GLU A 262 25.91 -6.49 -6.63
CA GLU A 262 26.86 -7.32 -5.86
C GLU A 262 26.40 -7.52 -4.40
N TYR A 263 25.93 -6.46 -3.75
CA TYR A 263 25.53 -6.47 -2.34
C TYR A 263 24.06 -6.80 -2.10
N VAL A 264 23.28 -7.08 -3.14
CA VAL A 264 21.88 -7.52 -3.01
C VAL A 264 21.84 -8.99 -2.65
N SER A 265 21.11 -9.39 -1.61
CA SER A 265 20.91 -10.80 -1.25
C SER A 265 19.56 -11.28 -1.75
N VAL A 266 19.55 -12.26 -2.65
CA VAL A 266 18.32 -12.87 -3.16
C VAL A 266 17.84 -13.92 -2.16
N PRO A 267 16.60 -13.85 -1.64
CA PRO A 267 16.10 -14.83 -0.68
C PRO A 267 16.10 -16.25 -1.27
N VAL A 268 16.56 -17.26 -0.53
CA VAL A 268 16.61 -18.66 -1.01
C VAL A 268 15.24 -19.19 -1.47
N SER A 269 14.16 -18.69 -0.87
CA SER A 269 12.79 -19.08 -1.20
C SER A 269 12.20 -18.32 -2.40
N TRP A 270 12.97 -17.49 -3.11
CA TRP A 270 12.47 -16.60 -4.17
C TRP A 270 11.66 -17.37 -5.22
N ALA A 271 12.18 -18.48 -5.75
CA ALA A 271 11.53 -19.25 -6.81
C ALA A 271 10.24 -19.92 -6.34
N ALA A 272 10.22 -20.43 -5.10
CA ALA A 272 9.03 -20.98 -4.49
C ALA A 272 7.95 -19.90 -4.29
N CYS A 273 8.34 -18.68 -3.91
CA CYS A 273 7.42 -17.56 -3.78
C CYS A 273 6.83 -17.14 -5.13
N VAL A 274 7.63 -17.09 -6.20
CA VAL A 274 7.14 -16.81 -7.57
C VAL A 274 6.14 -17.88 -8.03
N ARG A 275 6.42 -19.17 -7.79
CA ARG A 275 5.47 -20.26 -8.08
C ARG A 275 4.16 -20.11 -7.32
N VAL A 276 4.22 -19.75 -6.04
CA VAL A 276 3.01 -19.45 -5.26
C VAL A 276 2.20 -18.32 -5.91
N VAL A 277 2.85 -17.26 -6.40
CA VAL A 277 2.17 -16.17 -7.11
C VAL A 277 1.53 -16.67 -8.41
N ILE A 278 2.24 -17.47 -9.22
CA ILE A 278 1.69 -18.06 -10.46
C ILE A 278 0.41 -18.84 -10.16
N GLU A 279 0.43 -19.76 -9.19
CA GLU A 279 -0.74 -20.56 -8.83
C GLU A 279 -1.91 -19.70 -8.37
N ARG A 280 -1.62 -18.62 -7.64
CA ARG A 280 -2.65 -17.67 -7.18
C ARG A 280 -3.24 -16.84 -8.32
N LEU A 281 -2.45 -16.45 -9.31
CA LEU A 281 -2.94 -15.72 -10.48
C LEU A 281 -3.85 -16.63 -11.33
N LYS A 282 -3.56 -17.93 -11.41
CA LYS A 282 -4.43 -18.90 -12.11
C LYS A 282 -5.85 -18.94 -11.55
N ILE A 283 -6.01 -18.86 -10.22
CA ILE A 283 -7.32 -18.87 -9.55
C ILE A 283 -8.22 -17.74 -10.08
N TRP A 284 -7.66 -16.54 -10.28
CA TRP A 284 -8.40 -15.35 -10.70
C TRP A 284 -8.26 -15.01 -12.19
N GLY A 285 -7.55 -15.85 -12.95
CA GLY A 285 -7.13 -15.55 -14.32
C GLY A 285 -8.30 -15.26 -15.26
N GLU A 286 -9.38 -16.02 -15.13
CA GLU A 286 -10.58 -15.86 -15.97
C GLU A 286 -11.54 -14.77 -15.45
N GLU A 287 -11.34 -14.24 -14.25
CA GLU A 287 -12.26 -13.26 -13.62
C GLU A 287 -11.80 -11.81 -13.71
N GLY A 288 -10.49 -11.56 -13.85
CA GLY A 288 -9.93 -10.20 -13.83
C GLY A 288 -9.15 -9.88 -15.09
N GLY A 289 -9.44 -8.72 -15.70
CA GLY A 289 -8.73 -8.26 -16.89
C GLY A 289 -7.22 -8.19 -16.69
N GLY A 290 -6.47 -8.91 -17.53
CA GLY A 290 -5.00 -8.94 -17.53
C GLY A 290 -4.38 -9.97 -16.58
N ILE A 291 -5.14 -10.58 -15.67
CA ILE A 291 -4.56 -11.46 -14.62
C ILE A 291 -3.98 -12.74 -15.24
N LYS A 292 -4.67 -13.32 -16.22
CA LYS A 292 -4.20 -14.50 -16.94
C LYS A 292 -2.85 -14.26 -17.61
N GLU A 293 -2.71 -13.13 -18.28
CA GLU A 293 -1.49 -12.72 -18.99
C GLU A 293 -0.32 -12.53 -18.03
N MET A 294 -0.56 -12.00 -16.82
CA MET A 294 0.47 -11.93 -15.76
C MET A 294 0.99 -13.31 -15.37
N GLY A 295 0.09 -14.29 -15.23
CA GLY A 295 0.44 -15.68 -14.92
C GLY A 295 1.33 -16.30 -16.01
N ILE A 296 0.89 -16.18 -17.28
CA ILE A 296 1.63 -16.67 -18.45
C ILE A 296 3.03 -16.04 -18.52
N LEU A 297 3.12 -14.72 -18.27
CA LEU A 297 4.41 -14.02 -18.30
C LEU A 297 5.35 -14.50 -17.19
N LEU A 298 4.86 -14.71 -15.97
CA LEU A 298 5.70 -15.27 -14.90
C LEU A 298 6.14 -16.71 -15.20
N GLU A 299 5.27 -17.55 -15.76
CA GLU A 299 5.65 -18.90 -16.20
C GLU A 299 6.77 -18.85 -17.23
N TRP A 300 6.61 -18.01 -18.26
CA TRP A 300 7.64 -17.80 -19.27
C TRP A 300 8.95 -17.27 -18.68
N LEU A 301 8.89 -16.31 -17.75
CA LEU A 301 10.08 -15.77 -17.11
C LEU A 301 10.83 -16.80 -16.25
N MET A 302 10.11 -17.78 -15.70
CA MET A 302 10.67 -18.85 -14.89
C MET A 302 11.20 -20.01 -15.73
N HIS A 303 10.83 -20.12 -17.01
CA HIS A 303 11.37 -21.15 -17.90
C HIS A 303 12.89 -21.02 -18.03
N GLY A 304 13.60 -22.11 -17.76
CA GLY A 304 15.06 -22.17 -17.88
C GLY A 304 15.84 -21.57 -16.71
N ILE A 305 15.16 -21.05 -15.68
CA ILE A 305 15.80 -20.57 -14.45
C ILE A 305 15.79 -21.65 -13.35
N VAL A 306 14.83 -22.59 -13.41
CA VAL A 306 14.71 -23.76 -12.53
C VAL A 306 14.21 -24.94 -13.34
#